data_AF-A0A2S7WKF0-F1
#
_entry.id   AF-A0A2S7WKF0-F1
#
_cell.length_a   1.000
_cell.length_b   1.000
_cell.length_c   1.000
_cell.angle_alpha   90.00
_cell.angle_beta   90.00
_cell.angle_gamma   90.00
#
_symmetry.space_group_name_H-M   'P 1'
#
loop_
_entity.id
_entity.type
_entity.pdbx_description
1 polymer ?
#
loop_
_entity_poly.entity_id
_entity_poly.type
_entity_poly.pdbx_seq_one_letter_code
_entity_poly.pdbx_strand_id
1 'polypeptide(L)'
;MKLKEFIQQHKEEFTQEKISKLADVSFEELLKQELHQPKKRKMVYLKYISIAACLALVFFAGNWVINQNKLSPVQKELLANLDDDSAGKRLEGVYQFNDDYLKEDERIITRLIEIIHKDENDNVKIATIDALLKFPKNEIIRKNLISALEKEEAPLVQIKLIKALTFLRENRAQKPLEKIIEDEQTYPIVKNNATLAMNEINK
;
A
#
# COMPACT_ATOMS: atom_id res chain seq x y z
N MET A 1 28.65 -81.12 -13.81
CA MET A 1 28.39 -81.16 -12.36
C MET A 1 27.50 -79.99 -11.99
N LYS A 2 26.43 -80.19 -11.20
CA LYS A 2 25.63 -79.06 -10.71
C LYS A 2 26.41 -78.39 -9.58
N LEU A 3 26.48 -77.04 -9.58
CA LEU A 3 27.25 -76.24 -8.60
C LEU A 3 26.94 -76.64 -7.15
N LYS A 4 25.69 -77.00 -6.88
CA LYS A 4 25.25 -77.48 -5.56
C LYS A 4 25.95 -78.78 -5.12
N GLU A 5 26.17 -79.73 -6.03
CA GLU A 5 26.86 -80.98 -5.75
C GLU A 5 28.34 -80.73 -5.48
N PHE A 6 28.97 -79.85 -6.27
CA PHE A 6 30.38 -79.47 -6.09
C PHE A 6 30.61 -78.79 -4.73
N ILE A 7 29.79 -77.79 -4.37
CA ILE A 7 29.92 -77.09 -3.09
C ILE A 7 29.66 -78.04 -1.91
N GLN A 8 28.72 -78.97 -2.07
CA GLN A 8 28.40 -79.92 -1.01
C GLN A 8 29.49 -80.97 -0.79
N GLN A 9 30.20 -81.37 -1.86
CA GLN A 9 31.32 -82.30 -1.82
C GLN A 9 32.60 -81.66 -1.24
N HIS A 10 32.78 -80.34 -1.44
CA HIS A 10 33.96 -79.58 -0.98
C HIS A 10 33.67 -78.70 0.26
N LYS A 11 32.56 -78.93 0.96
CA LYS A 11 32.07 -78.07 2.06
C LYS A 11 33.08 -77.91 3.21
N GLU A 12 33.79 -78.98 3.55
CA GLU A 12 34.81 -79.01 4.63
C GLU A 12 36.03 -78.13 4.27
N GLU A 13 36.41 -78.06 2.98
CA GLU A 13 37.52 -77.20 2.51
C GLU A 13 37.17 -75.72 2.63
N PHE A 14 35.92 -75.34 2.31
CA PHE A 14 35.45 -73.95 2.43
C PHE A 14 35.27 -73.47 3.87
N THR A 15 35.11 -74.38 4.84
CA THR A 15 34.86 -74.00 6.24
C THR A 15 36.13 -73.84 7.08
N GLN A 16 37.27 -74.36 6.60
CA GLN A 16 38.56 -74.25 7.31
C GLN A 16 39.43 -73.07 6.87
N GLU A 17 39.15 -72.46 5.72
CA GLU A 17 39.87 -71.26 5.29
C GLU A 17 39.36 -70.01 6.01
N LYS A 18 40.03 -69.64 7.11
CA LYS A 18 39.93 -68.29 7.65
C LYS A 18 40.63 -67.34 6.69
N ILE A 19 39.96 -66.25 6.33
CA ILE A 19 40.51 -65.18 5.48
C ILE A 19 41.91 -64.80 6.00
N SER A 20 42.86 -64.72 5.09
CA SER A 20 44.25 -64.39 5.41
C SER A 20 44.31 -63.01 6.08
N LYS A 21 45.09 -62.87 7.15
CA LYS A 21 45.32 -61.57 7.82
C LYS A 21 45.81 -60.49 6.85
N LEU A 22 46.52 -60.87 5.78
CA LEU A 22 46.96 -59.94 4.74
C LEU A 22 45.79 -59.44 3.87
N ALA A 23 44.79 -60.29 3.63
CA ALA A 23 43.58 -59.90 2.93
C ALA A 23 42.75 -58.92 3.78
N ASP A 24 42.65 -59.13 5.10
CA ASP A 24 41.97 -58.20 6.02
C ASP A 24 42.64 -56.81 6.03
N VAL A 25 43.98 -56.76 6.09
CA VAL A 25 44.72 -55.48 6.05
C VAL A 25 44.52 -54.77 4.71
N SER A 26 44.62 -55.50 3.59
CA SER A 26 44.38 -54.92 2.27
C SER A 26 42.93 -54.46 2.08
N PHE A 27 41.98 -55.18 2.68
CA PHE A 27 40.56 -54.85 2.63
C PHE A 27 40.26 -53.63 3.49
N GLU A 28 40.86 -53.49 4.68
CA GLU A 28 40.76 -52.27 5.48
C GLU A 28 41.36 -51.05 4.75
N GLU A 29 42.47 -51.24 4.04
CA GLU A 29 43.14 -50.18 3.30
C GLU A 29 42.28 -49.72 2.10
N LEU A 30 41.69 -50.67 1.38
CA LEU A 30 40.70 -50.42 0.34
C LEU A 30 39.41 -49.80 0.90
N LEU A 31 38.95 -50.22 2.09
CA LEU A 31 37.79 -49.62 2.76
C LEU A 31 38.05 -48.16 3.09
N LYS A 32 39.25 -47.81 3.57
CA LYS A 32 39.65 -46.43 3.86
C LYS A 32 39.81 -45.59 2.59
N GLN A 33 40.17 -46.21 1.48
CA GLN A 33 40.30 -45.57 0.17
C GLN A 33 38.93 -45.29 -0.49
N GLU A 34 37.98 -46.22 -0.38
CA GLU A 34 36.63 -46.12 -0.96
C GLU A 34 35.62 -45.41 -0.05
N LEU A 35 35.77 -45.47 1.28
CA LEU A 35 34.98 -44.64 2.18
C LEU A 35 35.44 -43.19 2.07
N HIS A 36 34.74 -42.41 1.25
CA HIS A 36 34.86 -40.97 1.25
C HIS A 36 34.76 -40.43 2.68
N GLN A 37 35.85 -39.88 3.20
CA GLN A 37 35.76 -39.03 4.38
C GLN A 37 34.77 -37.90 4.05
N PRO A 38 33.75 -37.64 4.88
CA PRO A 38 32.87 -36.51 4.64
C PRO A 38 33.75 -35.28 4.67
N LYS A 39 33.96 -34.67 3.49
CA LYS A 39 34.57 -33.36 3.39
C LYS A 39 33.64 -32.42 4.14
N LYS A 40 33.93 -32.19 5.43
CA LYS A 40 33.37 -31.09 6.21
C LYS A 40 33.91 -29.82 5.57
N ARG A 41 33.33 -29.42 4.43
CA ARG A 41 33.54 -28.10 3.86
C ARG A 41 33.27 -27.14 5.00
N LYS A 42 34.26 -26.35 5.40
CA LYS A 42 34.07 -25.34 6.44
C LYS A 42 33.08 -24.32 5.88
N MET A 43 31.79 -24.53 6.15
CA MET A 43 30.66 -23.66 5.84
C MET A 43 30.69 -22.39 6.72
N VAL A 44 31.89 -21.93 7.10
CA VAL A 44 32.11 -20.77 7.95
C VAL A 44 31.68 -19.52 7.17
N TYR A 45 32.03 -19.44 5.89
CA TYR A 45 31.62 -18.35 5.01
C TYR A 45 30.14 -18.34 4.67
N LEU A 46 29.43 -19.48 4.68
CA LEU A 46 27.99 -19.49 4.38
C LEU A 46 27.19 -18.70 5.44
N LYS A 47 27.59 -18.78 6.72
CA LYS A 47 26.99 -17.98 7.79
C LYS A 47 27.21 -16.47 7.59
N TYR A 48 28.39 -16.07 7.14
CA TYR A 48 28.68 -14.66 6.84
C TYR A 48 27.97 -14.19 5.57
N ILE A 49 27.86 -15.04 4.54
CA ILE A 49 27.09 -14.75 3.31
C ILE A 49 25.60 -14.58 3.64
N SER A 50 25.02 -15.42 4.51
CA SER A 50 23.62 -15.25 4.91
C SER A 50 23.39 -13.95 5.69
N ILE A 51 24.30 -13.57 6.59
CA ILE A 51 24.23 -12.30 7.33
C ILE A 51 24.34 -11.11 6.37
N ALA A 52 25.32 -11.13 5.46
CA ALA A 52 25.52 -10.07 4.47
C ALA A 52 24.31 -9.94 3.52
N ALA A 53 23.70 -11.05 3.10
CA ALA A 53 22.50 -11.05 2.26
C ALA A 53 21.30 -10.44 3.01
N CYS A 54 21.11 -10.75 4.29
CA CYS A 54 20.07 -10.11 5.10
C CYS A 54 20.29 -8.60 5.23
N LEU A 55 21.52 -8.16 5.52
CA LEU A 55 21.86 -6.74 5.59
C LEU A 55 21.62 -6.02 4.25
N ALA A 56 21.98 -6.67 3.13
CA ALA A 56 21.72 -6.16 1.80
C ALA A 56 20.21 -6.06 1.54
N LEU A 57 19.41 -7.07 1.86
CA LEU A 57 17.95 -7.04 1.69
C LEU A 57 17.30 -5.93 2.52
N VAL A 58 17.72 -5.73 3.78
CA VAL A 58 17.23 -4.63 4.62
C VAL A 58 17.65 -3.28 4.04
N PHE A 59 18.88 -3.15 3.55
CA PHE A 59 19.37 -1.92 2.92
C PHE A 59 18.62 -1.63 1.61
N PHE A 60 18.40 -2.62 0.76
CA PHE A 60 17.65 -2.48 -0.49
C PHE A 60 16.17 -2.22 -0.24
N ALA A 61 15.53 -2.93 0.69
CA ALA A 61 14.13 -2.68 1.07
C ALA A 61 13.97 -1.31 1.71
N GLY A 62 14.87 -0.92 2.62
CA GLY A 62 14.89 0.39 3.27
C GLY A 62 15.08 1.52 2.25
N ASN A 63 16.06 1.41 1.36
CA ASN A 63 16.26 2.41 0.31
C ASN A 63 15.11 2.45 -0.70
N TRP A 64 14.51 1.31 -1.04
CA TRP A 64 13.35 1.25 -1.93
C TRP A 64 12.14 1.95 -1.30
N VAL A 65 11.85 1.69 -0.02
CA VAL A 65 10.79 2.38 0.74
C VAL A 65 11.07 3.89 0.87
N ILE A 66 12.31 4.29 1.17
CA ILE A 66 12.68 5.70 1.33
C ILE A 66 12.62 6.45 -0.01
N ASN A 67 13.02 5.83 -1.12
CA ASN A 67 13.10 6.51 -2.41
C ASN A 67 11.74 6.65 -3.11
N GLN A 68 10.71 5.86 -2.74
CA GLN A 68 9.33 6.04 -3.25
C GLN A 68 8.66 7.32 -2.75
N ASN A 69 9.07 7.88 -1.61
CA ASN A 69 8.36 8.97 -0.94
C ASN A 69 8.80 10.39 -1.37
N LYS A 70 9.76 10.53 -2.28
CA LYS A 70 10.24 11.85 -2.71
C LYS A 70 9.18 12.57 -3.56
N LEU A 71 8.69 13.70 -3.04
CA LEU A 71 7.85 14.64 -3.80
C LEU A 71 8.64 15.18 -5.01
N SER A 72 8.01 15.16 -6.18
CA SER A 72 8.49 15.89 -7.35
C SER A 72 8.51 17.40 -7.06
N PRO A 73 9.32 18.20 -7.78
CA PRO A 73 9.32 19.66 -7.63
C PRO A 73 7.92 20.27 -7.77
N VAL A 74 7.13 19.81 -8.74
CA VAL A 74 5.76 20.24 -8.97
C VAL A 74 4.85 19.92 -7.77
N GLN A 75 4.96 18.72 -7.18
CA GLN A 75 4.21 18.37 -5.97
C GLN A 75 4.59 19.26 -4.78
N LYS A 76 5.87 19.62 -4.63
CA LYS A 76 6.32 20.49 -3.54
C LYS A 76 5.80 21.91 -3.70
N GLU A 77 5.88 22.45 -4.90
CA GLU A 77 5.38 23.79 -5.23
C GLU A 77 3.87 23.87 -5.02
N LEU A 78 3.13 22.88 -5.52
CA LEU A 78 1.69 22.78 -5.31
C LEU A 78 1.33 22.77 -3.81
N LEU A 79 1.98 21.90 -3.03
CA LEU A 79 1.73 21.84 -1.59
C LEU A 79 2.08 23.16 -0.90
N ALA A 80 3.20 23.80 -1.28
CA ALA A 80 3.57 25.11 -0.76
C ALA A 80 2.50 26.18 -1.09
N ASN A 81 1.95 26.17 -2.31
CA ASN A 81 0.85 27.07 -2.70
C ASN A 81 -0.42 26.79 -1.88
N LEU A 82 -0.78 25.52 -1.64
CA LEU A 82 -1.94 25.13 -0.82
C LEU A 82 -1.77 25.44 0.67
N ASP A 83 -0.53 25.56 1.15
CA ASP A 83 -0.17 25.92 2.52
C ASP A 83 0.09 27.42 2.73
N ASP A 84 0.05 28.21 1.66
CA ASP A 84 0.39 29.63 1.71
C ASP A 84 -0.64 30.46 2.51
N ASP A 85 -0.18 31.51 3.19
CA ASP A 85 -1.03 32.43 3.97
C ASP A 85 -2.00 33.23 3.06
N SER A 86 -1.62 33.47 1.81
CA SER A 86 -2.46 34.15 0.83
C SER A 86 -3.52 33.24 0.24
N ALA A 87 -4.80 33.64 0.38
CA ALA A 87 -5.91 32.97 -0.30
C ALA A 87 -5.72 32.90 -1.83
N GLY A 88 -5.07 33.90 -2.43
CA GLY A 88 -4.76 33.89 -3.85
C GLY A 88 -3.77 32.78 -4.24
N LYS A 89 -2.76 32.53 -3.39
CA LYS A 89 -1.80 31.44 -3.60
C LYS A 89 -2.42 30.07 -3.37
N ARG A 90 -3.29 29.94 -2.37
CA ARG A 90 -4.06 28.71 -2.18
C ARG A 90 -4.96 28.41 -3.38
N LEU A 91 -5.64 29.42 -3.93
CA LEU A 91 -6.42 29.28 -5.17
C LEU A 91 -5.55 28.85 -6.36
N GLU A 92 -4.37 29.46 -6.53
CA GLU A 92 -3.41 29.05 -7.57
C GLU A 92 -3.05 27.57 -7.45
N GLY A 93 -2.77 27.09 -6.22
CA GLY A 93 -2.53 25.68 -5.96
C GLY A 93 -3.73 24.80 -6.32
N VAL A 94 -4.95 25.19 -5.95
CA VAL A 94 -6.17 24.44 -6.29
C VAL A 94 -6.35 24.32 -7.80
N TYR A 95 -6.13 25.40 -8.57
CA TYR A 95 -6.20 25.36 -10.02
C TYR A 95 -5.10 24.52 -10.64
N GLN A 96 -3.87 24.65 -10.16
CA GLN A 96 -2.74 23.82 -10.61
C GLN A 96 -3.02 22.32 -10.40
N PHE A 97 -3.58 21.93 -9.26
CA PHE A 97 -4.00 20.55 -9.04
C PHE A 97 -5.06 20.11 -10.06
N ASN A 98 -6.05 20.95 -10.32
CA ASN A 98 -7.12 20.62 -11.25
C ASN A 98 -6.62 20.45 -12.68
N ASP A 99 -5.60 21.20 -13.10
CA ASP A 99 -5.05 21.14 -14.45
C ASP A 99 -4.06 19.99 -14.62
N ASP A 100 -3.12 19.84 -13.68
CA ASP A 100 -1.93 18.99 -13.90
C ASP A 100 -2.07 17.56 -13.34
N TYR A 101 -2.94 17.33 -12.35
CA TYR A 101 -2.97 16.03 -11.65
C TYR A 101 -4.01 15.08 -12.22
N LEU A 102 -3.54 14.00 -12.84
CA LEU A 102 -4.39 12.94 -13.38
C LEU A 102 -4.56 11.74 -12.42
N LYS A 103 -3.71 11.63 -11.40
CA LYS A 103 -3.69 10.53 -10.44
C LYS A 103 -3.88 11.06 -9.03
N GLU A 104 -4.60 10.29 -8.22
CA GLU A 104 -4.74 10.53 -6.79
C GLU A 104 -3.36 10.55 -6.10
N ASP A 105 -3.09 11.63 -5.37
CA ASP A 105 -1.96 11.75 -4.43
C ASP A 105 -2.54 12.00 -3.04
N GLU A 106 -2.33 11.06 -2.13
CA GLU A 106 -2.92 11.10 -0.79
C GLU A 106 -2.52 12.36 0.01
N ARG A 107 -1.30 12.88 -0.18
CA ARG A 107 -0.82 14.06 0.56
C ARG A 107 -1.56 15.31 0.09
N ILE A 108 -1.69 15.47 -1.23
CA ILE A 108 -2.40 16.60 -1.82
C ILE A 108 -3.90 16.51 -1.51
N ILE A 109 -4.51 15.34 -1.64
CA ILE A 109 -5.93 15.13 -1.30
C ILE A 109 -6.18 15.44 0.18
N THR A 110 -5.29 14.99 1.07
CA THR A 110 -5.39 15.31 2.50
C THR A 110 -5.37 16.81 2.71
N ARG A 111 -4.47 17.53 2.04
CA ARG A 111 -4.38 18.98 2.17
C ARG A 111 -5.62 19.71 1.64
N LEU A 112 -6.13 19.31 0.48
CA LEU A 112 -7.39 19.85 -0.07
C LEU A 112 -8.58 19.56 0.85
N ILE A 113 -8.61 18.40 1.51
CA ILE A 113 -9.62 18.09 2.52
C ILE A 113 -9.50 19.04 3.73
N GLU A 114 -8.29 19.34 4.19
CA GLU A 114 -8.12 20.32 5.28
C GLU A 114 -8.66 21.70 4.90
N ILE A 115 -8.44 22.14 3.66
CA ILE A 115 -8.94 23.41 3.14
C ILE A 115 -10.47 23.48 3.23
N ILE A 116 -11.21 22.48 2.75
CA ILE A 116 -12.69 22.52 2.80
C ILE A 116 -13.24 22.57 4.23
N HIS A 117 -12.49 22.10 5.23
CA HIS A 117 -12.92 22.10 6.63
C HIS A 117 -12.47 23.33 7.41
N LYS A 118 -11.34 23.96 7.04
CA LYS A 118 -10.65 24.92 7.92
C LYS A 118 -10.23 26.22 7.27
N ASP A 119 -10.23 26.32 5.93
CA ASP A 119 -9.82 27.57 5.28
C ASP A 119 -10.75 28.71 5.71
N GLU A 120 -10.21 29.90 5.93
CA GLU A 120 -11.01 31.07 6.26
C GLU A 120 -11.70 31.69 5.04
N ASN A 121 -11.22 31.35 3.84
CA ASN A 121 -11.71 31.95 2.60
C ASN A 121 -12.69 31.02 1.88
N ASP A 122 -13.95 31.43 1.84
CA ASP A 122 -15.04 30.69 1.18
C ASP A 122 -14.76 30.37 -0.29
N ASN A 123 -14.10 31.26 -1.03
CA ASN A 123 -13.79 31.02 -2.45
C ASN A 123 -12.75 29.91 -2.62
N VAL A 124 -11.76 29.83 -1.71
CA VAL A 124 -10.78 28.73 -1.71
C VAL A 124 -11.49 27.41 -1.42
N LYS A 125 -12.40 27.36 -0.43
CA LYS A 125 -13.21 26.17 -0.16
C LYS A 125 -14.03 25.75 -1.39
N ILE A 126 -14.74 26.68 -2.01
CA ILE A 126 -15.60 26.43 -3.18
C ILE A 126 -14.80 25.84 -4.35
N ALA A 127 -13.65 26.45 -4.68
CA ALA A 127 -12.76 25.95 -5.73
C ALA A 127 -12.21 24.55 -5.38
N THR A 128 -11.90 24.33 -4.11
CA THR A 128 -11.37 23.04 -3.64
C THR A 128 -12.41 21.93 -3.72
N ILE A 129 -13.68 22.23 -3.40
CA ILE A 129 -14.77 21.27 -3.56
C ILE A 129 -14.88 20.82 -5.02
N ASP A 130 -14.77 21.74 -5.99
CA ASP A 130 -14.76 21.37 -7.41
C ASP A 130 -13.56 20.50 -7.79
N ALA A 131 -12.38 20.89 -7.35
CA ALA A 131 -11.16 20.15 -7.62
C ALA A 131 -11.25 18.70 -7.10
N LEU A 132 -11.82 18.48 -5.92
CA LEU A 132 -12.01 17.16 -5.33
C LEU A 132 -12.97 16.28 -6.15
N LEU A 133 -13.90 16.85 -6.92
CA LEU A 133 -14.80 16.10 -7.80
C LEU A 133 -14.08 15.41 -8.98
N LYS A 134 -12.81 15.75 -9.23
CA LYS A 134 -11.96 15.04 -10.21
C LYS A 134 -11.78 13.56 -9.86
N PHE A 135 -11.92 13.20 -8.58
CA PHE A 135 -11.80 11.82 -8.09
C PHE A 135 -13.13 11.33 -7.47
N PRO A 136 -14.20 11.18 -8.27
CA PRO A 136 -15.55 10.95 -7.77
C PRO A 136 -15.75 9.58 -7.12
N LYS A 137 -14.80 8.65 -7.26
CA LYS A 137 -14.84 7.31 -6.63
C LYS A 137 -14.06 7.23 -5.33
N ASN A 138 -13.34 8.28 -4.95
CA ASN A 138 -12.53 8.28 -3.74
C ASN A 138 -13.44 8.42 -2.50
N GLU A 139 -13.49 7.36 -1.69
CA GLU A 139 -14.35 7.30 -0.50
C GLU A 139 -13.92 8.27 0.61
N ILE A 140 -12.64 8.64 0.69
CA ILE A 140 -12.15 9.61 1.67
C ILE A 140 -12.70 10.99 1.33
N ILE A 141 -12.65 11.38 0.05
CA ILE A 141 -13.23 12.63 -0.44
C ILE A 141 -14.73 12.68 -0.14
N ARG A 142 -15.49 11.65 -0.54
CA ARG A 142 -16.94 11.56 -0.31
C ARG A 142 -17.32 11.76 1.16
N LYS A 143 -16.66 11.03 2.07
CA LYS A 143 -16.91 11.17 3.52
C LYS A 143 -16.61 12.56 4.04
N ASN A 144 -15.55 13.20 3.54
CA ASN A 144 -15.17 14.54 3.96
C ASN A 144 -16.11 15.61 3.43
N LEU A 145 -16.64 15.48 2.20
CA LEU A 145 -17.68 16.39 1.70
C LEU A 145 -18.96 16.32 2.54
N ILE A 146 -19.37 15.12 2.97
CA ILE A 146 -20.50 14.96 3.91
C ILE A 146 -20.19 15.66 5.25
N SER A 147 -19.03 15.38 5.85
CA SER A 147 -18.66 15.99 7.12
C SER A 147 -18.50 17.51 7.03
N ALA A 148 -18.07 18.04 5.88
CA ALA A 148 -17.99 19.49 5.65
C ALA A 148 -19.40 20.08 5.58
N LEU A 149 -20.35 19.42 4.89
CA LEU A 149 -21.74 19.88 4.81
C LEU A 149 -22.41 19.98 6.18
N GLU A 150 -22.09 19.07 7.10
CA GLU A 150 -22.65 19.07 8.46
C GLU A 150 -22.18 20.25 9.33
N LYS A 151 -21.06 20.88 8.98
CA LYS A 151 -20.40 21.90 9.83
C LYS A 151 -20.30 23.27 9.18
N GLU A 152 -20.38 23.34 7.87
CA GLU A 152 -20.23 24.59 7.13
C GLU A 152 -21.43 25.50 7.39
N GLU A 153 -21.15 26.77 7.67
CA GLU A 153 -22.15 27.80 7.95
C GLU A 153 -22.26 28.81 6.80
N ALA A 154 -21.20 28.95 5.98
CA ALA A 154 -21.19 29.86 4.86
C ALA A 154 -22.18 29.40 3.77
N PRO A 155 -23.25 30.17 3.46
CA PRO A 155 -24.34 29.68 2.61
C PRO A 155 -23.90 29.27 1.20
N LEU A 156 -22.95 29.99 0.62
CA LEU A 156 -22.43 29.67 -0.72
C LEU A 156 -21.60 28.39 -0.73
N VAL A 157 -20.84 28.13 0.34
CA VAL A 157 -20.06 26.90 0.50
C VAL A 157 -20.99 25.72 0.77
N GLN A 158 -22.02 25.89 1.60
CA GLN A 158 -23.07 24.87 1.79
C GLN A 158 -23.73 24.49 0.47
N ILE A 159 -24.15 25.47 -0.35
CA ILE A 159 -24.74 25.20 -1.68
C ILE A 159 -23.76 24.43 -2.56
N LYS A 160 -22.47 24.76 -2.50
CA LYS A 160 -21.44 24.07 -3.28
C LYS A 160 -21.29 22.61 -2.85
N LEU A 161 -21.24 22.35 -1.55
CA LEU A 161 -21.17 21.01 -0.97
C LEU A 161 -22.41 20.19 -1.32
N ILE A 162 -23.60 20.77 -1.23
CA ILE A 162 -24.87 20.14 -1.62
C ILE A 162 -24.79 19.69 -3.08
N LYS A 163 -24.42 20.60 -4.00
CA LYS A 163 -24.30 20.29 -5.43
C LYS A 163 -23.26 19.21 -5.72
N ALA A 164 -22.11 19.25 -5.03
CA ALA A 164 -21.07 18.23 -5.13
C ALA A 164 -21.59 16.85 -4.71
N LEU A 165 -22.28 16.76 -3.58
CA LEU A 165 -22.85 15.50 -3.08
C LEU A 165 -23.97 14.97 -3.98
N THR A 166 -24.78 15.85 -4.57
CA THR A 166 -25.78 15.49 -5.58
C THR A 166 -25.13 14.95 -6.85
N PHE A 167 -24.11 15.62 -7.39
CA PHE A 167 -23.36 15.14 -8.55
C PHE A 167 -22.77 13.75 -8.30
N LEU A 168 -22.27 13.51 -7.08
CA LEU A 168 -21.71 12.23 -6.66
C LEU A 168 -22.76 11.15 -6.35
N ARG A 169 -24.05 11.49 -6.38
CA ARG A 169 -25.18 10.65 -5.93
C ARG A 169 -24.95 10.06 -4.54
N GLU A 170 -24.53 10.91 -3.60
CA GLU A 170 -24.11 10.47 -2.28
C GLU A 170 -25.30 10.30 -1.32
N ASN A 171 -25.92 9.12 -1.33
CA ASN A 171 -27.07 8.78 -0.47
C ASN A 171 -26.82 9.00 1.03
N ARG A 172 -25.57 8.91 1.49
CA ARG A 172 -25.22 9.16 2.90
C ARG A 172 -25.44 10.62 3.32
N ALA A 173 -25.57 11.55 2.37
CA ALA A 173 -25.85 12.96 2.62
C ALA A 173 -27.31 13.26 2.98
N GLN A 174 -28.23 12.29 2.89
CA GLN A 174 -29.66 12.51 3.15
C GLN A 174 -29.93 13.12 4.54
N LYS A 175 -29.30 12.60 5.59
CA LYS A 175 -29.48 13.12 6.96
C LYS A 175 -28.96 14.55 7.12
N PRO A 176 -27.75 14.90 6.67
CA PRO A 176 -27.30 16.29 6.63
C PRO A 176 -28.26 17.22 5.86
N LEU A 177 -28.75 16.79 4.69
CA LEU A 177 -29.67 17.58 3.87
C LEU A 177 -31.02 17.81 4.58
N GLU A 178 -31.56 16.78 5.23
CA GLU A 178 -32.78 16.87 6.04
C GLU A 178 -32.63 17.91 7.16
N LYS A 179 -31.53 17.89 7.91
CA LYS A 179 -31.24 18.90 8.94
C LYS A 179 -31.22 20.32 8.39
N ILE A 180 -30.61 20.54 7.23
CA ILE A 180 -30.56 21.85 6.56
C ILE A 180 -31.97 22.32 6.15
N ILE A 181 -32.83 21.40 5.70
CA ILE A 181 -34.21 21.73 5.30
C ILE A 181 -35.04 22.12 6.53
N GLU A 182 -34.91 21.37 7.61
CA GLU A 182 -35.71 21.54 8.84
C GLU A 182 -35.24 22.72 9.70
N ASP A 183 -33.97 23.11 9.65
CA ASP A 183 -33.44 24.20 10.46
C ASP A 183 -34.00 25.57 10.04
N GLU A 184 -34.82 26.20 10.87
CA GLU A 184 -35.43 27.51 10.63
C GLU A 184 -34.41 28.64 10.36
N GLN A 185 -33.18 28.52 10.85
CA GLN A 185 -32.14 29.54 10.66
C GLN A 185 -31.42 29.42 9.32
N THR A 186 -31.54 28.28 8.64
CA THR A 186 -30.91 28.07 7.33
C THR A 186 -31.53 29.00 6.28
N TYR A 187 -30.68 29.69 5.52
CA TYR A 187 -31.11 30.59 4.45
C TYR A 187 -32.01 29.90 3.41
N PRO A 188 -33.10 30.54 2.94
CA PRO A 188 -34.04 29.93 2.01
C PRO A 188 -33.40 29.35 0.74
N ILE A 189 -32.36 30.00 0.21
CA ILE A 189 -31.64 29.52 -0.98
C ILE A 189 -30.90 28.21 -0.72
N VAL A 190 -30.37 28.00 0.49
CA VAL A 190 -29.69 26.75 0.88
C VAL A 190 -30.74 25.64 1.04
N LYS A 191 -31.86 25.92 1.74
CA LYS A 191 -32.98 24.96 1.88
C LYS A 191 -33.52 24.49 0.54
N ASN A 192 -33.67 25.41 -0.41
CA ASN A 192 -34.13 25.09 -1.76
C ASN A 192 -33.15 24.15 -2.47
N ASN A 193 -31.84 24.42 -2.40
CA ASN A 193 -30.84 23.53 -2.98
C ASN A 193 -30.81 22.16 -2.28
N ALA A 194 -30.96 22.11 -0.95
CA ALA A 194 -31.00 20.85 -0.19
C ALA A 194 -32.25 20.02 -0.54
N THR A 195 -33.41 20.66 -0.65
CA THR A 195 -34.67 20.01 -1.09
C THR A 195 -34.55 19.43 -2.50
N LEU A 196 -33.95 20.19 -3.43
CA LEU A 196 -33.68 19.70 -4.78
C LEU A 196 -32.72 18.50 -4.78
N ALA A 197 -31.63 18.59 -4.02
CA ALA A 197 -30.66 17.51 -3.87
C ALA A 197 -31.29 16.22 -3.32
N MET A 198 -32.14 16.32 -2.29
CA MET A 198 -32.87 15.16 -1.75
C MET A 198 -33.70 14.45 -2.82
N ASN A 199 -34.36 15.20 -3.70
CA ASN A 199 -35.16 14.62 -4.78
C ASN A 199 -34.32 13.97 -5.90
N GLU A 200 -33.09 14.44 -6.10
CA GLU A 200 -32.19 13.93 -7.15
C GLU A 200 -31.37 12.72 -6.69
N ILE A 201 -30.89 12.72 -5.44
CA ILE A 201 -30.10 11.63 -4.88
C ILE A 201 -30.95 10.35 -4.71
N ASN A 202 -32.27 10.50 -4.52
CA ASN A 202 -33.21 9.39 -4.41
C ASN A 202 -33.56 8.68 -5.74
N LYS A 203 -33.00 9.12 -6.88
CA LYS A 203 -33.27 8.57 -8.22
C LYS A 203 -32.12 7.72 -8.77
#